data_AF-A0A957Y4R6-F1
#
_entry.id   AF-A0A957Y4R6-F1
#
_cell.length_a   1.000
_cell.length_b   1.000
_cell.length_c   1.000
_cell.angle_alpha   90.00
_cell.angle_beta   90.00
_cell.angle_gamma   90.00
#
_symmetry.space_group_name_H-M   'P 1'
#
loop_
_entity.id
_entity.type
_entity.pdbx_description
1 polymer ?
#
loop_
_entity_poly.entity_id
_entity_poly.type
_entity_poly.pdbx_seq_one_letter_code
_entity_poly.pdbx_strand_id
1 'polypeptide(L)'
;ADLGGAGELMSHRPDGLVALAERYWPGPLTLVVPASNLLPVIVTAGTGTVALRAPDHPAALALLRRTGPLAVSSANRSGWDNPVTAADVLAQLDGRIDAVVDGGPCPGGLPSTVFDLTQSPPGLLRRGPVDESEIRAVLAGAQGDNFSIRVVN
;
A
#
# COMPACT_ATOMS: atom_id res chain seq x y z
N ALA A 1 -7.52 -3.35 -6.12
CA ALA A 1 -7.95 -1.98 -6.49
C ALA A 1 -8.62 -1.26 -5.31
N ASP A 2 -9.03 -2.00 -4.29
CA ASP A 2 -9.72 -1.56 -3.09
C ASP A 2 -9.37 -2.53 -1.94
N LEU A 3 -10.01 -2.36 -0.80
CA LEU A 3 -9.86 -3.25 0.35
C LEU A 3 -10.45 -4.65 0.10
N GLY A 4 -11.44 -4.79 -0.77
CA GLY A 4 -12.07 -6.07 -1.11
C GLY A 4 -11.06 -7.04 -1.73
N GLY A 5 -10.31 -6.57 -2.73
CA GLY A 5 -9.24 -7.36 -3.36
C GLY A 5 -7.98 -7.55 -2.50
N ALA A 6 -7.87 -6.86 -1.36
CA ALA A 6 -6.73 -6.98 -0.45
C ALA A 6 -6.88 -8.11 0.58
N GLY A 7 -8.11 -8.60 0.81
CA GLY A 7 -8.42 -9.52 1.91
C GLY A 7 -7.63 -10.83 1.88
N GLU A 8 -7.46 -11.45 0.71
CA GLU A 8 -6.75 -12.75 0.57
C GLU A 8 -5.22 -12.63 0.73
N LEU A 9 -4.69 -11.41 0.68
CA LEU A 9 -3.25 -11.13 0.76
C LEU A 9 -2.75 -11.04 2.20
N MET A 10 -3.66 -10.94 3.18
CA MET A 10 -3.33 -10.83 4.60
C MET A 10 -3.84 -12.03 5.39
N SER A 11 -3.10 -12.45 6.42
CA SER A 11 -3.52 -13.58 7.27
C SER A 11 -4.66 -13.22 8.21
N HIS A 12 -4.73 -11.96 8.63
CA HIS A 12 -5.83 -11.38 9.40
C HIS A 12 -5.84 -9.86 9.19
N ARG A 13 -6.96 -9.22 9.53
CA ARG A 13 -7.12 -7.76 9.42
C ARG A 13 -6.68 -7.09 10.72
N PRO A 14 -5.63 -6.24 10.71
CA PRO A 14 -5.27 -5.45 11.88
C PRO A 14 -6.29 -4.36 12.18
N ASP A 15 -6.32 -3.91 13.43
CA ASP A 15 -7.13 -2.78 13.86
C ASP A 15 -6.77 -1.51 13.05
N GLY A 16 -7.80 -0.72 12.74
CA GLY A 16 -7.64 0.53 11.99
C GLY A 16 -7.37 0.39 10.48
N LEU A 17 -7.10 -0.82 9.98
CA LEU A 17 -6.90 -1.08 8.54
C LEU A 17 -8.06 -0.54 7.70
N VAL A 18 -9.30 -0.86 8.09
CA VAL A 18 -10.51 -0.46 7.36
C VAL A 18 -10.63 1.06 7.32
N ALA A 19 -10.55 1.72 8.47
CA ALA A 19 -10.68 3.17 8.58
C ALA A 19 -9.60 3.92 7.78
N LEU A 20 -8.35 3.43 7.81
CA LEU A 20 -7.26 4.03 7.03
C LEU A 20 -7.43 3.79 5.52
N ALA A 21 -7.82 2.58 5.12
CA ALA A 21 -8.07 2.25 3.72
C ALA A 21 -9.25 3.07 3.17
N GLU A 22 -10.38 3.13 3.86
CA GLU A 22 -11.55 3.92 3.43
C GLU A 22 -11.24 5.40 3.25
N ARG A 23 -10.34 5.95 4.09
CA ARG A 23 -9.98 7.37 4.01
C ARG A 23 -8.92 7.68 2.95
N TYR A 24 -7.93 6.83 2.78
CA TYR A 24 -6.74 7.13 1.98
C TYR A 24 -6.57 6.27 0.74
N TRP A 25 -7.45 5.30 0.49
CA TRP A 25 -7.47 4.50 -0.72
C TRP A 25 -8.70 4.82 -1.60
N PRO A 26 -8.51 4.96 -2.93
CA PRO A 26 -7.24 5.03 -3.64
C PRO A 26 -6.41 6.25 -3.25
N GLY A 27 -5.09 6.10 -3.13
CA GLY A 27 -4.25 7.23 -2.72
C GLY A 27 -2.81 6.90 -2.35
N PRO A 28 -2.13 7.81 -1.63
CA PRO A 28 -0.70 7.75 -1.36
C PRO A 28 -0.33 7.05 -0.04
N LEU A 29 -1.23 6.27 0.57
CA LEU A 29 -0.94 5.49 1.77
C LEU A 29 -0.65 4.02 1.45
N THR A 30 0.45 3.50 1.98
CA THR A 30 0.80 2.08 1.97
C THR A 30 0.72 1.55 3.40
N LEU A 31 0.00 0.44 3.58
CA LEU A 31 -0.20 -0.19 4.89
C LEU A 31 0.54 -1.52 4.92
N VAL A 32 1.44 -1.69 5.89
CA VAL A 32 2.08 -2.99 6.17
C VAL A 32 1.16 -3.78 7.09
N VAL A 33 0.82 -4.99 6.64
CA VAL A 33 -0.08 -5.91 7.32
C VAL A 33 0.52 -7.31 7.38
N PRO A 34 0.02 -8.20 8.26
CA PRO A 34 0.46 -9.58 8.34
C PRO A 34 0.16 -10.31 7.04
N ALA A 35 1.16 -10.94 6.43
CA ALA A 35 1.00 -11.60 5.13
C ALA A 35 0.18 -12.88 5.25
N SER A 36 -0.60 -13.18 4.22
CA SER A 36 -1.22 -14.49 4.02
C SER A 36 -0.18 -15.54 3.65
N ASN A 37 -0.33 -16.77 4.13
CA ASN A 37 0.53 -17.90 3.77
C ASN A 37 0.39 -18.33 2.29
N LEU A 38 -0.60 -17.78 1.58
CA LEU A 38 -0.75 -17.97 0.14
C LEU A 38 0.25 -17.13 -0.67
N LEU A 39 0.86 -16.11 -0.06
CA LEU A 39 1.83 -15.27 -0.74
C LEU A 39 3.19 -15.98 -0.88
N PRO A 40 3.79 -15.98 -2.08
CA PRO A 40 5.16 -16.45 -2.25
C PRO A 40 6.13 -15.68 -1.35
N VAL A 41 7.15 -16.37 -0.81
CA VAL A 41 8.17 -15.77 0.06
C VAL A 41 8.88 -14.59 -0.59
N ILE A 42 9.05 -14.61 -1.92
CA ILE A 42 9.66 -13.50 -2.66
C ILE A 42 8.86 -12.19 -2.57
N VAL A 43 7.53 -12.27 -2.39
CA VAL A 43 6.68 -11.08 -2.22
C VAL A 43 6.81 -10.50 -0.82
N THR A 44 6.99 -11.34 0.18
CA THR A 44 7.09 -10.95 1.59
C THR A 44 8.53 -10.71 2.05
N ALA A 45 9.53 -11.02 1.20
CA ALA A 45 10.95 -11.07 1.57
C ALA A 45 11.22 -11.90 2.84
N GLY A 46 10.35 -12.86 3.16
CA GLY A 46 10.45 -13.69 4.38
C GLY A 46 10.16 -12.96 5.69
N THR A 47 9.62 -11.73 5.66
CA THR A 47 9.33 -10.95 6.89
C THR A 47 8.06 -11.41 7.60
N GLY A 48 7.21 -12.21 6.94
CA GLY A 48 5.86 -12.53 7.42
C GLY A 48 4.86 -11.36 7.27
N THR A 49 5.25 -10.28 6.60
CA THR A 49 4.41 -9.10 6.35
C THR A 49 4.33 -8.76 4.86
N VAL A 50 3.30 -8.01 4.49
CA VAL A 50 3.10 -7.52 3.11
C VAL A 50 2.66 -6.06 3.15
N ALA A 51 3.19 -5.25 2.24
CA ALA A 51 2.81 -3.85 2.07
C ALA A 51 1.74 -3.72 1.00
N LEU A 52 0.57 -3.20 1.37
CA LEU A 52 -0.60 -3.08 0.48
C LEU A 52 -0.89 -1.61 0.18
N ARG A 53 -1.37 -1.34 -1.04
CA ARG A 53 -1.81 -0.02 -1.50
C ARG A 53 -2.81 -0.15 -2.64
N ALA A 54 -3.86 0.67 -2.63
CA ALA A 54 -4.61 0.98 -3.84
C ALA A 54 -4.13 2.34 -4.39
N PRO A 55 -3.43 2.39 -5.54
CA PRO A 55 -2.92 3.64 -6.08
C PRO A 55 -4.03 4.49 -6.70
N ASP A 56 -3.99 5.80 -6.49
CA ASP A 56 -4.88 6.75 -7.17
C ASP A 56 -4.33 7.13 -8.54
N HIS A 57 -4.42 6.18 -9.48
CA HIS A 57 -4.09 6.43 -10.88
C HIS A 57 -5.06 5.64 -11.78
N PRO A 58 -5.79 6.28 -12.71
CA PRO A 58 -6.81 5.62 -13.53
C PRO A 58 -6.28 4.37 -14.27
N ALA A 59 -5.12 4.47 -14.90
CA ALA A 59 -4.50 3.33 -15.60
C ALA A 59 -4.11 2.18 -14.65
N ALA A 60 -3.60 2.49 -13.45
CA ALA A 60 -3.21 1.47 -12.48
C ALA A 60 -4.45 0.77 -11.90
N LEU A 61 -5.51 1.52 -11.59
CA LEU A 61 -6.78 0.96 -11.14
C LEU A 61 -7.44 0.09 -12.22
N ALA A 62 -7.41 0.53 -13.48
CA ALA A 62 -7.92 -0.25 -14.60
C ALA A 62 -7.15 -1.57 -14.78
N LEU A 63 -5.82 -1.55 -14.65
CA LEU A 63 -5.00 -2.75 -14.69
C LEU A 63 -5.34 -3.69 -13.52
N LEU A 64 -5.35 -3.19 -12.29
CA LEU A 64 -5.66 -3.97 -11.09
C LEU A 64 -7.06 -4.62 -11.13
N ARG A 65 -8.05 -3.97 -11.76
CA ARG A 65 -9.39 -4.56 -11.95
C ARG A 65 -9.39 -5.74 -12.93
N ARG A 66 -8.44 -5.79 -13.86
CA ARG A 66 -8.32 -6.86 -14.86
C ARG A 66 -7.42 -8.00 -14.40
N THR A 67 -6.37 -7.68 -13.64
CA THR A 67 -5.34 -8.65 -13.25
C THR A 67 -5.50 -9.15 -11.82
N GLY A 68 -6.24 -8.43 -10.97
CA GLY A 68 -6.12 -8.59 -9.53
C GLY A 68 -4.86 -7.91 -8.97
N PRO A 69 -4.47 -8.24 -7.74
CA PRO A 69 -3.29 -7.68 -7.07
C PRO A 69 -2.00 -7.89 -7.86
N LEU A 70 -1.13 -6.87 -7.85
CA LEU A 70 0.18 -6.92 -8.49
C LEU A 70 1.27 -6.63 -7.47
N ALA A 71 2.27 -7.51 -7.39
CA ALA A 71 3.52 -7.20 -6.72
C ALA A 71 4.31 -6.22 -7.60
N VAL A 72 4.69 -5.07 -7.06
CA VAL A 72 5.34 -4.00 -7.82
C VAL A 72 6.52 -3.41 -7.06
N SER A 73 7.51 -2.95 -7.82
CA SER A 73 8.57 -2.04 -7.39
C SER A 73 8.53 -0.78 -8.25
N SER A 74 9.40 0.18 -7.96
CA SER A 74 9.69 1.26 -8.91
C SER A 74 10.21 0.65 -10.23
N ALA A 75 9.81 1.24 -11.36
CA ALA A 75 10.11 0.75 -12.71
C ALA A 75 11.48 1.22 -13.23
N ASN A 76 12.49 1.17 -12.37
CA ASN A 76 13.87 1.57 -12.64
C ASN A 76 14.83 0.39 -12.45
N ARG A 77 16.05 0.57 -12.93
CA ARG A 77 17.18 -0.25 -12.49
C ARG A 77 17.51 0.08 -11.04
N SER A 78 17.85 -0.94 -10.25
CA SER A 78 18.22 -0.74 -8.84
C SER A 78 19.36 0.28 -8.70
N GLY A 79 19.14 1.28 -7.83
CA GLY A 79 20.09 2.37 -7.59
C GLY A 79 19.98 3.56 -8.55
N TRP A 80 19.07 3.51 -9.53
CA TRP A 80 18.84 4.61 -10.47
C TRP A 80 17.64 5.45 -10.04
N ASP A 81 17.49 6.63 -10.66
CA ASP A 81 16.34 7.51 -10.40
C ASP A 81 15.02 6.85 -10.80
N ASN A 82 13.97 7.17 -10.04
CA ASN A 82 12.62 6.72 -10.33
C ASN A 82 12.11 7.40 -11.62
N PRO A 83 11.59 6.63 -12.59
CA PRO A 83 11.06 7.19 -13.82
C PRO A 83 9.74 7.92 -13.55
N VAL A 84 9.50 9.01 -14.26
CA VAL A 84 8.22 9.72 -14.22
C VAL A 84 7.47 9.66 -15.54
N THR A 85 8.12 9.19 -16.61
CA THR A 85 7.50 8.95 -17.92
C THR A 85 7.76 7.54 -18.42
N ALA A 86 6.95 7.07 -19.38
CA ALA A 86 7.21 5.82 -20.09
C ALA A 86 8.56 5.84 -20.85
N ALA A 87 8.97 7.01 -21.35
CA ALA A 87 10.27 7.19 -21.98
C ALA A 87 11.42 6.96 -20.99
N ASP A 88 11.32 7.44 -19.75
CA ASP A 88 12.32 7.19 -18.70
C ASP A 88 12.41 5.70 -18.36
N VAL A 89 11.26 5.00 -18.32
CA VAL A 89 11.21 3.55 -18.11
C VAL A 89 11.96 2.84 -19.23
N LEU A 90 11.63 3.14 -20.49
CA LEU A 90 12.27 2.51 -21.65
C LEU A 90 13.76 2.83 -21.73
N ALA A 91 14.18 4.04 -21.39
CA ALA A 91 15.60 4.41 -21.33
C ALA A 91 16.41 3.51 -20.37
N GLN A 92 15.77 2.94 -19.35
CA GLN A 92 16.42 2.06 -18.37
C GLN A 92 16.18 0.56 -18.61
N LEU A 93 14.99 0.19 -19.12
CA LEU A 93 14.48 -1.18 -19.12
C LEU A 93 14.13 -1.71 -20.52
N ASP A 94 14.38 -0.97 -21.59
CA ASP A 94 14.15 -1.47 -22.95
C ASP A 94 14.90 -2.79 -23.21
N GLY A 95 14.21 -3.73 -23.87
CA GLY A 95 14.68 -5.11 -24.06
C GLY A 95 14.74 -5.98 -22.80
N ARG A 96 14.30 -5.51 -21.63
CA ARG A 96 14.27 -6.28 -20.36
C ARG A 96 12.87 -6.54 -19.80
N ILE A 97 11.86 -5.90 -20.37
CA ILE A 97 10.46 -6.00 -19.94
C ILE A 97 9.60 -6.31 -21.16
N ASP A 98 8.52 -7.06 -20.95
CA ASP A 98 7.62 -7.46 -22.05
C ASP A 98 6.73 -6.32 -22.54
N ALA A 99 6.44 -5.34 -21.67
CA ALA A 99 5.55 -4.23 -22.00
C ALA A 99 5.74 -3.01 -21.09
N VAL A 100 5.33 -1.85 -21.59
CA VAL A 100 5.15 -0.61 -20.82
C VAL A 100 3.73 -0.09 -21.07
N VAL A 101 3.05 0.30 -19.99
CA VAL A 101 1.74 0.98 -20.07
C VAL A 101 2.00 2.48 -19.92
N ASP A 102 1.84 3.22 -21.00
CA ASP A 102 1.95 4.68 -20.97
C ASP A 102 0.64 5.31 -20.49
N GLY A 103 0.65 5.79 -19.23
CA GLY A 103 -0.45 6.51 -18.60
C GLY A 103 -0.27 8.03 -18.60
N GLY A 104 0.73 8.55 -19.32
CA GLY A 104 1.21 9.91 -19.20
C GLY A 104 2.23 10.09 -18.06
N PRO A 105 2.74 11.32 -17.86
CA PRO A 105 3.72 11.60 -16.82
C PRO A 105 3.10 11.45 -15.43
N CYS A 106 3.81 10.75 -14.54
CA CYS A 106 3.53 10.78 -13.12
C CYS A 106 3.76 12.22 -12.60
N PRO A 107 2.95 12.72 -11.66
CA PRO A 107 3.13 14.06 -11.08
C PRO A 107 4.46 14.23 -10.31
N GLY A 108 5.21 13.14 -10.12
CA GLY A 108 6.43 13.12 -9.32
C GLY A 108 6.14 13.31 -7.84
N GLY A 109 7.18 13.66 -7.08
CA GLY A 109 7.09 13.96 -5.65
C GLY A 109 7.44 12.78 -4.74
N LEU A 110 7.01 12.88 -3.48
CA LEU A 110 7.34 11.90 -2.46
C LEU A 110 6.66 10.56 -2.75
N PRO A 111 7.38 9.43 -2.59
CA PRO A 111 6.77 8.11 -2.54
C PRO A 111 5.67 8.02 -1.47
N SER A 112 4.79 7.02 -1.58
CA SER A 112 3.72 6.81 -0.61
C SER A 112 4.23 6.79 0.84
N THR A 113 3.42 7.32 1.76
CA THR A 113 3.62 7.11 3.19
C THR A 113 3.50 5.62 3.46
N VAL A 114 4.44 5.04 4.21
CA VAL A 114 4.39 3.62 4.62
C VAL A 114 4.18 3.56 6.12
N PHE A 115 3.06 2.98 6.53
CA PHE A 115 2.67 2.85 7.93
C PHE A 115 2.42 1.39 8.27
N ASP A 116 2.93 0.95 9.41
CA ASP A 116 2.96 -0.43 9.83
C ASP A 116 1.94 -0.68 10.94
N LEU A 117 0.98 -1.54 10.64
CA LEU A 117 -0.11 -1.96 11.53
C LEU A 117 0.19 -3.29 12.25
N THR A 118 1.37 -3.89 12.02
CA THR A 118 1.75 -5.19 12.59
C THR A 118 2.40 -5.08 13.97
N GLN A 119 2.84 -3.87 14.34
CA GLN A 119 3.47 -3.57 15.62
C GLN A 119 2.51 -2.86 16.59
N SER A 120 2.79 -2.97 17.89
CA SER A 120 2.05 -2.29 18.95
C SER A 120 3.01 -1.42 19.78
N PRO A 121 2.94 -0.08 19.69
CA PRO A 121 1.98 0.70 18.89
C PRO A 121 2.30 0.69 17.38
N PRO A 122 1.31 0.88 16.48
CA PRO A 122 1.54 1.08 15.05
C PRO A 122 2.49 2.24 14.74
N GLY A 123 3.30 2.09 13.69
CA GLY A 123 4.48 2.92 13.46
C GLY A 123 4.67 3.39 12.02
N LEU A 124 5.26 4.57 11.85
CA LEU A 124 5.65 5.11 10.54
C LEU A 124 6.99 4.50 10.09
N LEU A 125 7.01 3.85 8.92
CA LEU A 125 8.23 3.32 8.31
C LEU A 125 8.84 4.25 7.27
N ARG A 126 7.99 5.00 6.55
CA ARG A 126 8.44 5.97 5.55
C ARG A 126 7.52 7.18 5.51
N ARG A 127 8.11 8.37 5.64
CA ARG A 127 7.43 9.65 5.41
C ARG A 127 7.05 9.80 3.93
N GLY A 128 5.84 10.28 3.68
CA GLY A 128 5.29 10.53 2.35
C GLY A 128 4.16 11.57 2.41
N PRO A 129 3.25 11.61 1.41
CA PRO A 129 2.21 12.65 1.32
C PRO A 129 1.14 12.64 2.42
N VAL A 130 0.97 11.52 3.15
CA VAL A 130 0.04 11.44 4.29
C VAL A 130 0.84 11.63 5.58
N ASP A 131 0.46 12.62 6.37
CA ASP A 131 1.11 12.93 7.64
C ASP A 131 0.79 11.88 8.72
N GLU A 132 1.80 11.57 9.55
CA GLU A 132 1.66 10.61 10.64
C GLU A 132 0.61 11.04 11.67
N SER A 133 0.50 12.35 11.94
CA SER A 133 -0.50 12.90 12.86
C SER A 133 -1.93 12.62 12.38
N GLU A 134 -2.18 12.71 11.06
CA GLU A 134 -3.49 12.40 10.50
C GLU A 134 -3.81 10.91 10.59
N ILE A 135 -2.84 10.04 10.29
CA ILE A 135 -2.98 8.59 10.44
C ILE A 135 -3.34 8.25 11.89
N ARG A 136 -2.62 8.85 12.86
CA ARG A 136 -2.88 8.64 14.29
C ARG A 136 -4.27 9.15 14.70
N ALA A 137 -4.73 10.27 14.14
CA ALA A 137 -6.07 10.79 14.40
C ALA A 137 -7.17 9.82 13.92
N VAL A 138 -6.99 9.19 12.74
CA VAL A 138 -7.91 8.17 12.23
C VAL A 138 -7.92 6.95 13.13
N LEU A 139 -6.75 6.47 13.55
CA LEU A 139 -6.63 5.31 14.45
C LEU A 139 -7.29 5.58 15.81
N ALA A 140 -7.10 6.77 16.38
CA ALA A 140 -7.74 7.16 17.63
C ALA A 140 -9.28 7.22 17.51
N GLY A 141 -9.79 7.76 16.39
CA GLY A 141 -11.23 7.80 16.12
C GLY A 141 -11.84 6.40 15.96
N ALA A 142 -11.12 5.47 15.35
CA ALA A 142 -11.57 4.09 15.17
C ALA A 142 -11.57 3.26 16.47
N GLN A 143 -10.79 3.64 17.48
CA GLN A 143 -10.78 2.99 18.80
C GLN A 143 -11.92 3.49 19.73
N GLY A 144 -12.64 4.54 19.34
CA GLY A 144 -13.65 5.22 20.15
C GLY A 144 -14.97 4.46 20.38
N ASP A 145 -15.20 3.31 19.74
CA ASP A 145 -16.48 2.59 19.80
C ASP A 145 -16.51 1.41 20.79
N ASN A 146 -15.43 1.16 21.54
CA ASN A 146 -15.41 0.11 22.57
C ASN A 146 -15.96 0.62 23.92
N PHE A 147 -17.29 0.76 24.03
CA PHE A 147 -17.93 0.87 25.34
C PHE A 147 -17.88 -0.47 26.07
N SER A 148 -17.08 -0.59 27.12
CA SER A 148 -17.18 -1.72 28.06
C SER A 148 -18.35 -1.49 29.02
N ILE A 149 -19.44 -2.25 28.88
CA ILE A 149 -20.45 -2.35 29.93
C ILE A 149 -19.84 -3.16 31.08
N ARG A 150 -19.51 -2.50 32.19
CA ARG A 150 -19.24 -3.19 33.45
C ARG A 150 -20.57 -3.43 34.15
N VAL A 151 -21.03 -4.68 34.15
CA VAL A 151 -22.07 -5.12 35.08
C VAL A 151 -21.41 -5.26 36.45
N VAL A 152 -21.82 -4.39 37.38
CA VAL A 152 -21.44 -4.49 38.78
C VAL A 152 -22.57 -5.25 39.47
N ASN A 153 -22.27 -6.43 40.02
CA ASN A 153 -23.14 -7.12 40.97
C ASN A 153 -22.89 -6.59 42.38
#